data_AF-A0A6I2ZRB9-F1
#
_entry.id   AF-A0A6I2ZRB9-F1
#
_cell.length_a   1.000
_cell.length_b   1.000
_cell.length_c   1.000
_cell.angle_alpha   90.00
_cell.angle_beta   90.00
_cell.angle_gamma   90.00
#
_symmetry.space_group_name_H-M   'P 1'
#
loop_
_entity.id
_entity.type
_entity.pdbx_description
1 polymer ?
#
loop_
_entity_poly.entity_id
_entity_poly.type
_entity_poly.pdbx_seq_one_letter_code
_entity_poly.pdbx_strand_id
1 'polypeptide(L)'
;MNGAKTVFNSVRKFSTLAVLFAILISGVLSLTSAGESLGWQVGFALLALTLGIPHGAIDHLVALPATTKPKWFLLIFIYIAVSIIAVLAILHWNKLGFQLVLVMSALHFGFGDAAFIAEKDRLNLKSRMTFKTQTMFAISSGTIPVFIPLLKGSTASALREINPLLISWAADVSSQIRFLVGFFFIATLILLLKEKRTREVMDLVLLAGLAIIAPPLVAFAVYFGFWHAMRHTSRLTLILPKAIKEAERNNPKASFIAVVIPGLPALLGTVLVALAIALIDGKNIDVSYLWYLLVLVWALTVPHMIVTSKIDQKALA
;
A
#
# COMPACT_ATOMS: atom_id res chain seq x y z
N MET A 1 8.47 9.97 23.09
CA MET A 1 7.35 9.10 23.54
C MET A 1 7.75 7.63 23.36
N ASN A 2 7.99 6.90 24.44
CA ASN A 2 8.40 5.48 24.37
C ASN A 2 7.33 4.57 23.73
N GLY A 3 6.04 4.90 23.92
CA GLY A 3 4.93 4.18 23.29
C GLY A 3 4.97 4.24 21.75
N ALA A 4 5.06 5.44 21.17
CA ALA A 4 5.12 5.61 19.71
C ALA A 4 6.34 4.91 19.08
N LYS A 5 7.52 5.04 19.72
CA LYS A 5 8.72 4.30 19.29
C LYS A 5 8.49 2.78 19.27
N THR A 6 7.78 2.25 20.28
CA THR A 6 7.43 0.83 20.35
C THR A 6 6.47 0.43 19.24
N VAL A 7 5.44 1.24 18.93
CA VAL A 7 4.53 0.99 17.81
C VAL A 7 5.30 0.85 16.49
N PHE A 8 6.13 1.84 16.15
CA PHE A 8 6.88 1.82 14.89
C PHE A 8 7.82 0.61 14.78
N ASN A 9 8.51 0.26 15.86
CA ASN A 9 9.42 -0.89 15.87
C ASN A 9 8.66 -2.22 15.76
N SER A 10 7.53 -2.36 16.45
CA SER A 10 6.67 -3.56 16.37
C SER A 10 6.06 -3.72 14.99
N VAL A 11 5.55 -2.63 14.39
CA VAL A 11 5.01 -2.63 13.03
C VAL A 11 6.08 -3.01 12.01
N ARG A 12 7.28 -2.42 12.08
CA ARG A 12 8.35 -2.79 11.15
C ARG A 12 8.75 -4.27 11.26
N LYS A 13 8.78 -4.81 12.48
CA LYS A 13 9.05 -6.24 12.72
C LYS A 13 7.94 -7.12 12.13
N PHE A 14 6.68 -6.78 12.40
CA PHE A 14 5.51 -7.46 11.84
C PHE A 14 5.57 -7.49 10.30
N SER A 15 5.76 -6.34 9.66
CA SER A 15 5.84 -6.25 8.19
C SER A 15 6.95 -7.13 7.62
N THR A 16 8.12 -7.16 8.27
CA THR A 16 9.23 -8.03 7.84
C THR A 16 8.90 -9.52 7.98
N LEU A 17 8.32 -9.93 9.11
CA LEU A 17 7.95 -11.33 9.33
C LEU A 17 6.82 -11.76 8.37
N ALA A 18 5.84 -10.90 8.13
CA ALA A 18 4.75 -11.16 7.20
C ALA A 18 5.24 -11.31 5.75
N VAL A 19 6.15 -10.45 5.30
CA VAL A 19 6.77 -10.55 3.97
C VAL A 19 7.63 -11.80 3.85
N LEU A 20 8.47 -12.10 4.85
CA LEU A 20 9.26 -13.33 4.88
C LEU A 20 8.38 -14.58 4.81
N PHE A 21 7.31 -14.62 5.61
CA PHE A 21 6.33 -15.70 5.58
C PHE A 21 5.69 -15.84 4.20
N ALA A 22 5.24 -14.74 3.59
CA ALA A 22 4.66 -14.73 2.25
C ALA A 22 5.64 -15.22 1.17
N ILE A 23 6.92 -14.88 1.27
CA ILE A 23 7.96 -15.39 0.37
C ILE A 23 8.12 -16.91 0.55
N LEU A 24 8.25 -17.38 1.79
CA LEU A 24 8.47 -18.80 2.08
C LEU A 24 7.28 -19.66 1.68
N ILE A 25 6.05 -19.27 2.05
CA ILE A 25 4.84 -20.02 1.68
C ILE A 25 4.66 -20.05 0.16
N SER A 26 4.91 -18.94 -0.53
CA SER A 26 4.82 -18.89 -1.99
C SER A 26 5.88 -19.76 -2.66
N GLY A 27 7.11 -19.74 -2.14
CA GLY A 27 8.21 -20.57 -2.64
C GLY A 27 8.00 -22.07 -2.39
N VAL A 28 7.35 -22.46 -1.29
CA VAL A 28 6.97 -23.86 -1.05
C VAL A 28 5.82 -24.27 -1.96
N LEU A 29 4.78 -23.44 -2.06
CA LEU A 29 3.61 -23.75 -2.89
C LEU A 29 3.96 -23.82 -4.38
N SER A 30 4.93 -23.04 -4.86
CA SER A 30 5.39 -23.10 -6.26
C SER A 30 6.06 -24.44 -6.64
N LEU A 31 6.47 -25.25 -5.65
CA LEU A 31 6.98 -26.61 -5.87
C LEU A 31 5.86 -27.65 -5.98
N THR A 32 4.60 -27.23 -5.85
CA THR A 32 3.43 -28.10 -5.85
C THR A 32 2.40 -27.61 -6.87
N SER A 33 1.46 -28.47 -7.27
CA SER A 33 0.31 -28.06 -8.10
C SER A 33 -0.59 -27.01 -7.43
N ALA A 34 -0.50 -26.86 -6.11
CA ALA A 34 -1.21 -25.82 -5.38
C ALA A 34 -0.68 -24.41 -5.66
N GLY A 35 0.55 -24.25 -6.18
CA GLY A 35 1.12 -22.95 -6.53
C GLY A 35 0.28 -22.17 -7.56
N GLU A 36 -0.34 -22.90 -8.49
CA GLU A 36 -1.21 -22.32 -9.53
C GLU A 36 -2.67 -22.14 -9.05
N SER A 37 -3.04 -22.72 -7.91
CA SER A 37 -4.41 -22.60 -7.38
C SER A 37 -4.72 -21.17 -6.95
N LEU A 38 -5.80 -20.63 -7.49
CA LEU A 38 -6.27 -19.28 -7.19
C LEU A 38 -6.83 -19.18 -5.75
N GLY A 39 -7.29 -20.29 -5.16
CA GLY A 39 -8.01 -20.28 -3.88
C GLY A 39 -7.18 -19.72 -2.71
N TRP A 40 -5.94 -20.20 -2.54
CA TRP A 40 -5.08 -19.70 -1.47
C TRP A 40 -4.60 -18.27 -1.75
N GLN A 41 -4.36 -17.93 -3.02
CA GLN A 41 -3.94 -16.58 -3.42
C GLN A 41 -5.03 -15.56 -3.11
N VAL A 42 -6.28 -15.87 -3.45
CA VAL A 42 -7.46 -15.02 -3.17
C VAL A 42 -7.70 -14.93 -1.68
N GLY A 43 -7.74 -16.05 -0.95
CA GLY A 43 -7.95 -16.03 0.50
C GLY A 43 -6.91 -15.19 1.24
N PHE A 44 -5.64 -15.33 0.86
CA PHE A 44 -4.55 -14.56 1.45
C PHE A 44 -4.58 -13.08 1.04
N ALA A 45 -4.95 -12.79 -0.21
CA ALA A 45 -5.12 -11.41 -0.67
C ALA A 45 -6.28 -10.70 0.02
N LEU A 46 -7.43 -11.36 0.19
CA LEU A 46 -8.58 -10.82 0.90
C LEU A 46 -8.22 -10.49 2.35
N LEU A 47 -7.50 -11.38 3.03
CA LEU A 47 -7.02 -11.13 4.39
C LEU A 47 -6.13 -9.88 4.44
N ALA A 48 -5.14 -9.79 3.56
CA ALA A 48 -4.19 -8.69 3.54
C ALA A 48 -4.86 -7.36 3.15
N LEU A 49 -5.73 -7.35 2.15
CA LEU A 49 -6.52 -6.18 1.74
C LEU A 49 -7.45 -5.71 2.86
N THR A 50 -8.16 -6.63 3.52
CA THR A 50 -9.07 -6.30 4.64
C THR A 50 -8.33 -5.65 5.79
N LEU A 51 -7.15 -6.16 6.14
CA LEU A 51 -6.30 -5.56 7.18
C LEU A 51 -5.67 -4.24 6.71
N GLY A 52 -5.46 -4.07 5.41
CA GLY A 52 -4.97 -2.84 4.80
C GLY A 52 -5.99 -1.72 4.83
N ILE A 53 -7.19 -1.90 4.26
CA ILE A 53 -8.20 -0.85 3.98
C ILE A 53 -8.41 0.17 5.12
N PRO A 54 -8.46 -0.20 6.42
CA PRO A 54 -8.64 0.77 7.51
C PRO A 54 -7.63 1.93 7.54
N HIS A 55 -6.44 1.81 6.94
CA HIS A 55 -5.41 2.87 6.98
C HIS A 55 -5.84 4.17 6.26
N GLY A 56 -6.52 4.07 5.11
CA GLY A 56 -7.01 5.23 4.35
C GLY A 56 -8.42 5.68 4.73
N ALA A 57 -9.15 4.84 5.47
CA ALA A 57 -10.51 5.10 5.92
C ALA A 57 -10.65 6.32 6.85
N ILE A 58 -9.54 6.77 7.44
CA ILE A 58 -9.52 7.83 8.46
C ILE A 58 -8.98 9.16 7.95
N ASP A 59 -8.83 9.31 6.63
CA ASP A 59 -8.35 10.54 6.00
C ASP A 59 -9.11 11.79 6.41
N HIS A 60 -10.43 11.67 6.61
CA HIS A 60 -11.25 12.78 7.07
C HIS A 60 -10.87 13.29 8.48
N LEU A 61 -10.41 12.39 9.36
CA LEU A 61 -9.91 12.73 10.69
C LEU A 61 -8.54 13.40 10.63
N VAL A 62 -7.77 13.10 9.58
CA VAL A 62 -6.43 13.62 9.38
C VAL A 62 -6.45 14.96 8.65
N ALA A 63 -7.31 15.12 7.64
CA ALA A 63 -7.48 16.35 6.89
C ALA A 63 -8.15 17.45 7.73
N LEU A 64 -9.05 17.09 8.63
CA LEU A 64 -9.82 18.01 9.45
C LEU A 64 -9.93 17.52 10.91
N PRO A 65 -8.83 17.60 11.70
CA PRO A 65 -8.87 17.27 13.13
C PRO A 65 -9.76 18.28 13.85
N ALA A 66 -10.95 17.83 14.27
CA ALA A 66 -12.04 18.63 14.84
C ALA A 66 -12.66 19.63 13.85
N THR A 67 -13.84 19.29 13.31
CA THR A 67 -14.54 20.07 12.29
C THR A 67 -16.04 20.17 12.55
N THR A 68 -16.67 21.17 11.95
CA THR A 68 -18.12 21.34 12.00
C THR A 68 -18.79 20.37 11.01
N LYS A 69 -20.05 19.97 11.29
CA LYS A 69 -20.82 19.07 10.41
C LYS A 69 -20.80 19.50 8.93
N PRO A 70 -21.01 20.80 8.57
CA PRO A 70 -21.00 21.22 7.16
C PRO A 70 -19.65 21.01 6.46
N LYS A 71 -18.53 21.32 7.15
CA LYS A 71 -17.18 21.12 6.59
C LYS A 71 -16.87 19.63 6.42
N TRP A 72 -17.34 18.79 7.34
CA TRP A 72 -17.23 17.34 7.20
C TRP A 72 -18.01 16.83 5.99
N PHE A 73 -19.27 17.24 5.81
CA PHE A 73 -20.06 16.86 4.65
C PHE A 73 -19.42 17.32 3.33
N LEU A 74 -18.91 18.55 3.29
CA LEU A 74 -18.21 19.08 2.11
C LEU A 74 -16.97 18.25 1.78
N LEU A 75 -16.18 17.86 2.78
CA LEU A 75 -15.00 17.02 2.57
C LEU A 75 -15.40 15.65 2.01
N ILE A 76 -16.40 14.98 2.59
CA ILE A 76 -16.90 13.69 2.09
C ILE A 76 -17.45 13.83 0.66
N PHE A 77 -18.19 14.91 0.38
CA PHE A 77 -18.70 15.19 -0.97
C PHE A 77 -17.56 15.33 -1.99
N ILE A 78 -16.54 16.14 -1.69
CA ILE A 78 -15.36 16.30 -2.55
C ILE A 78 -14.63 14.97 -2.71
N TYR A 79 -14.46 14.20 -1.63
CA TYR A 79 -13.80 12.89 -1.66
C TYR A 79 -14.50 11.94 -2.64
N ILE A 80 -15.84 11.84 -2.55
CA ILE A 80 -16.65 11.01 -3.44
C ILE A 80 -16.60 11.55 -4.88
N ALA A 81 -16.74 12.87 -5.08
CA ALA A 81 -16.71 13.48 -6.40
C ALA A 81 -15.38 13.23 -7.12
N VAL A 82 -14.25 13.40 -6.44
CA VAL A 82 -12.91 13.09 -6.98
C VAL A 82 -12.78 11.61 -7.30
N SER A 83 -13.29 10.72 -6.44
CA SER A 83 -13.29 9.27 -6.70
C SER A 83 -14.07 8.92 -7.97
N ILE A 84 -15.27 9.50 -8.14
CA ILE A 84 -16.11 9.28 -9.34
C ILE A 84 -15.40 9.80 -10.59
N ILE A 85 -14.84 11.01 -10.55
CA ILE A 85 -14.10 11.59 -11.69
C ILE A 85 -12.90 10.70 -12.05
N ALA A 86 -12.16 10.20 -11.05
CA ALA A 86 -11.04 9.30 -11.28
C ALA A 86 -11.49 7.99 -11.96
N VAL A 87 -12.58 7.39 -11.50
CA VAL A 87 -13.16 6.18 -12.12
C VAL A 87 -13.57 6.46 -13.57
N LEU A 88 -14.30 7.54 -13.82
CA LEU A 88 -14.73 7.91 -15.17
C LEU A 88 -13.53 8.14 -16.11
N ALA A 89 -12.48 8.80 -15.62
CA ALA A 89 -11.25 9.03 -16.37
C ALA A 89 -10.51 7.71 -16.68
N ILE A 90 -10.42 6.79 -15.71
CA ILE A 90 -9.80 5.47 -15.92
C ILE A 90 -10.59 4.67 -16.96
N LEU A 91 -11.91 4.66 -16.88
CA LEU A 91 -12.78 3.94 -17.83
C LEU A 91 -12.72 4.55 -19.24
N HIS A 92 -12.60 5.87 -19.36
CA HIS A 92 -12.50 6.55 -20.64
C HIS A 92 -11.11 6.36 -21.29
N TRP A 93 -10.04 6.44 -20.49
CA TRP A 93 -8.65 6.28 -20.95
C TRP A 93 -8.01 4.99 -20.45
N ASN A 94 -8.66 3.83 -20.62
CA ASN A 94 -8.26 2.53 -20.04
C ASN A 94 -6.74 2.30 -19.87
N LYS A 95 -5.96 2.34 -20.96
CA LYS A 95 -4.50 2.09 -20.91
C LYS A 95 -3.75 3.20 -20.17
N LEU A 96 -3.95 4.47 -20.53
CA LEU A 96 -3.25 5.61 -19.95
C LEU A 96 -3.66 5.84 -18.48
N GLY A 97 -4.96 5.76 -18.19
CA GLY A 97 -5.51 5.84 -16.85
C GLY A 97 -4.93 4.76 -15.93
N PHE A 98 -4.85 3.51 -16.40
CA PHE A 98 -4.20 2.44 -15.64
C PHE A 98 -2.70 2.74 -15.40
N GLN A 99 -1.95 3.14 -16.42
CA GLN A 99 -0.54 3.52 -16.27
C GLN A 99 -0.33 4.65 -15.26
N LEU A 100 -1.18 5.69 -15.30
CA LEU A 100 -1.13 6.80 -14.33
C LEU A 100 -1.44 6.33 -12.91
N VAL A 101 -2.43 5.47 -12.73
CA VAL A 101 -2.74 4.85 -11.43
C VAL A 101 -1.52 4.09 -10.90
N LEU A 102 -0.84 3.29 -11.73
CA LEU A 102 0.36 2.56 -11.30
C LEU A 102 1.49 3.50 -10.85
N VAL A 103 1.76 4.56 -11.61
CA VAL A 103 2.79 5.54 -11.26
C VAL A 103 2.42 6.26 -9.96
N MET A 104 1.18 6.71 -9.83
CA MET A 104 0.67 7.37 -8.63
C MET A 104 0.76 6.46 -7.41
N SER A 105 0.31 5.21 -7.52
CA SER A 105 0.41 4.21 -6.44
C SER A 105 1.86 3.93 -6.05
N ALA A 106 2.76 3.74 -7.03
CA ALA A 106 4.18 3.52 -6.75
C ALA A 106 4.78 4.71 -5.99
N LEU A 107 4.52 5.94 -6.42
CA LEU A 107 5.02 7.13 -5.73
C LEU A 107 4.43 7.27 -4.33
N HIS A 108 3.11 7.13 -4.19
CA HIS A 108 2.42 7.20 -2.90
C HIS A 108 2.97 6.19 -1.90
N PHE A 109 3.04 4.91 -2.29
CA PHE A 109 3.51 3.88 -1.39
C PHE A 109 4.99 4.07 -1.04
N GLY A 110 5.80 4.44 -2.03
CA GLY A 110 7.22 4.70 -1.89
C GLY A 110 7.54 5.84 -0.94
N PHE A 111 6.95 7.01 -1.16
CA PHE A 111 7.16 8.17 -0.30
C PHE A 111 6.54 7.98 1.09
N GLY A 112 5.41 7.28 1.20
CA GLY A 112 4.83 6.88 2.48
C GLY A 112 5.76 5.97 3.30
N ASP A 113 6.43 5.01 2.65
CA ASP A 113 7.42 4.13 3.27
C ASP A 113 8.69 4.89 3.69
N ALA A 114 9.17 5.82 2.86
CA ALA A 114 10.30 6.68 3.21
C ALA A 114 9.98 7.59 4.40
N ALA A 115 8.77 8.14 4.44
CA ALA A 115 8.29 8.98 5.53
C ALA A 115 8.18 8.20 6.84
N PHE A 116 7.71 6.95 6.79
CA PHE A 116 7.75 6.03 7.93
C PHE A 116 9.18 5.87 8.50
N ILE A 117 10.17 5.68 7.63
CA ILE A 117 11.57 5.55 8.06
C ILE A 117 12.09 6.86 8.68
N ALA A 118 11.80 8.02 8.07
CA ALA A 118 12.23 9.32 8.55
C ALA A 118 11.65 9.66 9.95
N GLU A 119 10.36 9.38 10.17
CA GLU A 119 9.70 9.54 11.47
C GLU A 119 10.26 8.56 12.50
N LYS A 120 10.48 7.31 12.11
CA LYS A 120 11.08 6.31 12.98
C LYS A 120 12.50 6.69 13.41
N ASP A 121 13.30 7.23 12.51
CA ASP A 121 14.66 7.69 12.83
C ASP A 121 14.61 8.83 13.84
N ARG A 122 13.71 9.80 13.65
CA ARG A 122 13.47 10.89 14.60
C ARG A 122 13.07 10.36 15.99
N LEU A 123 12.15 9.39 16.05
CA LEU A 123 11.73 8.75 17.31
C LEU A 123 12.87 7.97 18.00
N ASN A 124 13.85 7.47 17.23
CA ASN A 124 14.99 6.73 17.75
C ASN A 124 16.25 7.59 17.94
N LEU A 125 16.17 8.91 17.71
CA LEU A 125 17.31 9.84 17.74
C LEU A 125 18.46 9.38 16.80
N LYS A 126 18.10 8.75 15.68
CA LYS A 126 19.05 8.33 14.64
C LYS A 126 19.16 9.42 13.57
N SER A 127 20.34 9.57 12.97
CA SER A 127 20.50 10.40 11.77
C SER A 127 19.57 9.91 10.65
N ARG A 128 18.91 10.86 9.99
CA ARG A 128 18.10 10.61 8.80
C ARG A 128 18.99 10.21 7.62
N MET A 129 18.38 9.57 6.63
CA MET A 129 19.04 9.36 5.34
C MET A 129 19.30 10.70 4.65
N THR A 130 20.32 10.77 3.80
CA THR A 130 20.46 11.97 2.95
C THR A 130 19.26 12.11 2.03
N PHE A 131 18.96 13.34 1.58
CA PHE A 131 17.84 13.60 0.67
C PHE A 131 17.88 12.72 -0.59
N LYS A 132 19.08 12.51 -1.15
CA LYS A 132 19.30 11.62 -2.31
C LYS A 132 18.92 10.18 -1.99
N THR A 133 19.44 9.63 -0.89
CA THR A 133 19.18 8.23 -0.50
C THR A 133 17.73 8.02 -0.13
N GLN A 134 17.11 8.98 0.56
CA GLN A 134 15.69 8.95 0.92
C GLN A 134 14.78 8.95 -0.31
N THR A 135 15.06 9.81 -1.30
CA THR A 135 14.29 9.87 -2.55
C THR A 135 14.46 8.60 -3.38
N MET A 136 15.69 8.08 -3.47
CA MET A 136 15.99 6.82 -4.18
C MET A 136 15.32 5.61 -3.49
N PHE A 137 15.31 5.60 -2.16
CA PHE A 137 14.57 4.63 -1.36
C PHE A 137 13.07 4.69 -1.64
N ALA A 138 12.48 5.89 -1.61
CA ALA A 138 11.05 6.08 -1.90
C ALA A 138 10.69 5.54 -3.28
N ILE A 139 11.43 5.93 -4.32
CA ILE A 139 11.19 5.44 -5.69
C ILE A 139 11.29 3.91 -5.75
N SER A 140 12.35 3.34 -5.17
CA SER A 140 12.56 1.88 -5.22
C SER A 140 11.52 1.10 -4.43
N SER A 141 11.20 1.52 -3.20
CA SER A 141 10.27 0.79 -2.33
C SER A 141 8.85 0.78 -2.86
N GLY A 142 8.46 1.79 -3.65
CA GLY A 142 7.16 1.82 -4.32
C GLY A 142 7.13 1.14 -5.68
N THR A 143 8.17 1.33 -6.51
CA THR A 143 8.19 0.77 -7.88
C THR A 143 8.36 -0.75 -7.92
N ILE A 144 9.17 -1.32 -7.01
CA ILE A 144 9.41 -2.77 -6.92
C ILE A 144 8.08 -3.56 -6.75
N PRO A 145 7.28 -3.32 -5.69
CA PRO A 145 6.07 -4.11 -5.44
C PRO A 145 4.91 -3.79 -6.38
N VAL A 146 4.93 -2.64 -7.08
CA VAL A 146 3.89 -2.27 -8.04
C VAL A 146 4.21 -2.84 -9.43
N PHE A 147 5.41 -2.56 -9.96
CA PHE A 147 5.71 -2.87 -11.36
C PHE A 147 6.19 -4.30 -11.58
N ILE A 148 7.03 -4.87 -10.71
CA ILE A 148 7.57 -6.22 -10.93
C ILE A 148 6.45 -7.26 -11.03
N PRO A 149 5.47 -7.30 -10.10
CA PRO A 149 4.35 -8.25 -10.21
C PRO A 149 3.56 -8.09 -11.51
N LEU A 150 3.30 -6.85 -11.94
CA LEU A 150 2.50 -6.55 -13.13
C LEU A 150 3.22 -6.86 -14.45
N LEU A 151 4.54 -6.99 -14.43
CA LEU A 151 5.36 -7.35 -15.59
C LEU A 151 5.54 -8.87 -15.76
N LYS A 152 4.99 -9.69 -14.85
CA LYS A 152 4.98 -11.15 -14.96
C LYS A 152 3.93 -11.63 -15.96
N GLY A 153 4.25 -12.67 -16.73
CA GLY A 153 3.31 -13.28 -17.67
C GLY A 153 2.05 -13.84 -16.99
N SER A 154 2.19 -14.31 -15.74
CA SER A 154 1.07 -14.80 -14.91
C SER A 154 0.02 -13.74 -14.58
N THR A 155 0.32 -12.45 -14.82
CA THR A 155 -0.62 -11.35 -14.56
C THR A 155 -1.60 -11.13 -15.71
N ALA A 156 -1.32 -11.66 -16.90
CA ALA A 156 -2.16 -11.45 -18.09
C ALA A 156 -3.58 -12.02 -17.93
N SER A 157 -3.72 -13.18 -17.28
CA SER A 157 -5.04 -13.76 -16.97
C SER A 157 -5.81 -12.87 -15.99
N ALA A 158 -5.14 -12.38 -14.96
CA ALA A 158 -5.73 -11.52 -13.95
C ALA A 158 -6.20 -10.17 -14.56
N LEU A 159 -5.38 -9.54 -15.41
CA LEU A 159 -5.77 -8.30 -16.10
C LEU A 159 -6.90 -8.49 -17.10
N ARG A 160 -6.98 -9.66 -17.75
CA ARG A 160 -8.05 -9.99 -18.70
C ARG A 160 -9.43 -9.97 -18.04
N GLU A 161 -9.54 -10.44 -16.80
CA GLU A 161 -10.78 -10.43 -16.03
C GLU A 161 -11.23 -9.00 -15.66
N ILE A 162 -10.28 -8.08 -15.45
CA ILE A 162 -10.61 -6.68 -15.17
C ILE A 162 -11.04 -5.96 -16.45
N ASN A 163 -10.16 -5.98 -17.45
CA ASN A 163 -10.38 -5.35 -18.75
C ASN A 163 -9.33 -5.88 -19.74
N PRO A 164 -9.73 -6.58 -20.82
CA PRO A 164 -8.81 -7.14 -21.81
C PRO A 164 -7.84 -6.12 -22.42
N LEU A 165 -8.21 -4.83 -22.48
CA LEU A 165 -7.35 -3.76 -22.99
C LEU A 165 -6.10 -3.52 -22.11
N LEU A 166 -6.11 -3.99 -20.87
CA LEU A 166 -5.00 -3.82 -19.93
C LEU A 166 -3.90 -4.88 -20.11
N ILE A 167 -4.15 -5.99 -20.81
CA ILE A 167 -3.15 -7.06 -20.98
C ILE A 167 -1.86 -6.50 -21.61
N SER A 168 -1.99 -5.57 -22.56
CA SER A 168 -0.88 -4.91 -23.25
C SER A 168 -0.49 -3.55 -22.64
N TRP A 169 -0.80 -3.29 -21.37
CA TRP A 169 -0.57 -1.99 -20.74
C TRP A 169 0.88 -1.50 -20.85
N ALA A 170 1.85 -2.43 -20.82
CA ALA A 170 3.29 -2.15 -20.90
C ALA A 170 3.99 -2.82 -22.08
N ALA A 171 3.28 -3.34 -23.09
CA ALA A 171 3.89 -4.15 -24.15
C ALA A 171 5.13 -3.46 -24.78
N ASP A 172 4.99 -2.18 -25.15
CA ASP A 172 6.01 -1.39 -25.85
C ASP A 172 7.15 -0.88 -24.94
N VAL A 173 6.93 -0.89 -23.62
CA VAL A 173 7.80 -0.24 -22.62
C VAL A 173 8.26 -1.18 -21.51
N SER A 174 7.90 -2.46 -21.57
CA SER A 174 8.14 -3.43 -20.50
C SER A 174 9.62 -3.61 -20.19
N SER A 175 10.48 -3.63 -21.22
CA SER A 175 11.94 -3.74 -21.06
C SER A 175 12.54 -2.52 -20.37
N GLN A 176 12.04 -1.34 -20.71
CA GLN A 176 12.44 -0.05 -20.15
C GLN A 176 12.02 0.06 -18.69
N ILE A 177 10.79 -0.37 -18.35
CA ILE A 177 10.32 -0.42 -16.96
C ILE A 177 11.17 -1.40 -16.15
N ARG A 178 11.45 -2.61 -16.66
CA ARG A 178 12.32 -3.59 -15.98
C ARG A 178 13.71 -3.02 -15.71
N PHE A 179 14.30 -2.38 -16.73
CA PHE A 179 15.60 -1.73 -16.60
C PHE A 179 15.57 -0.63 -15.53
N LEU A 180 14.58 0.28 -15.58
CA LEU A 180 14.46 1.38 -14.62
C LEU A 180 14.28 0.87 -13.19
N VAL A 181 13.40 -0.11 -12.96
CA VAL A 181 13.19 -0.70 -11.63
C VAL A 181 14.49 -1.36 -11.14
N GLY A 182 15.18 -2.12 -11.98
CA GLY A 182 16.46 -2.74 -11.64
C GLY A 182 17.55 -1.70 -11.34
N PHE A 183 17.63 -0.64 -12.15
CA PHE A 183 18.56 0.46 -11.96
C PHE A 183 18.33 1.17 -10.61
N PHE A 184 17.08 1.57 -10.33
CA PHE A 184 16.73 2.23 -9.07
C PHE A 184 17.00 1.32 -7.88
N PHE A 185 16.67 0.03 -7.98
CA PHE A 185 16.96 -0.96 -6.93
C PHE A 185 18.45 -1.03 -6.61
N ILE A 186 19.31 -1.29 -7.60
CA ILE A 186 20.76 -1.44 -7.38
C ILE A 186 21.39 -0.13 -6.91
N ALA A 187 21.04 1.00 -7.54
CA ALA A 187 21.55 2.31 -7.14
C ALA A 187 21.19 2.64 -5.68
N THR A 188 19.96 2.31 -5.27
CA THR A 188 19.50 2.52 -3.90
C THR A 188 20.21 1.61 -2.91
N LEU A 189 20.43 0.33 -3.23
CA LEU A 189 21.21 -0.57 -2.38
C LEU A 189 22.62 -0.02 -2.11
N ILE A 190 23.30 0.49 -3.14
CA ILE A 190 24.63 1.09 -3.01
C ILE A 190 24.59 2.30 -2.07
N LEU A 191 23.62 3.20 -2.24
CA LEU A 191 23.46 4.38 -1.40
C LEU A 191 23.18 4.02 0.07
N LEU A 192 22.29 3.05 0.30
CA LEU A 192 21.96 2.58 1.65
C LEU A 192 23.17 1.92 2.32
N LEU A 193 23.96 1.14 1.59
CA LEU A 193 25.19 0.53 2.13
C LEU A 193 26.23 1.59 2.50
N LYS A 194 26.42 2.61 1.66
CA LYS A 194 27.31 3.76 1.96
C LYS A 194 26.89 4.50 3.23
N GLU A 195 25.58 4.66 3.45
CA GLU A 195 25.03 5.26 4.67
C GLU A 195 24.85 4.27 5.84
N LYS A 196 25.34 3.04 5.71
CA LYS A 196 25.24 1.97 6.74
C LYS A 196 23.79 1.69 7.17
N ARG A 197 22.83 1.83 6.24
CA ARG A 197 21.39 1.61 6.41
C ARG A 197 21.00 0.14 6.19
N THR A 198 21.64 -0.77 6.92
CA THR A 198 21.47 -2.24 6.72
C THR A 198 20.02 -2.72 6.86
N ARG A 199 19.25 -2.09 7.75
CA ARG A 199 17.84 -2.45 7.96
C ARG A 199 16.95 -2.06 6.78
N GLU A 200 17.27 -0.96 6.10
CA GLU A 200 16.59 -0.52 4.88
C GLU A 200 17.04 -1.32 3.65
N VAL A 201 18.30 -1.78 3.61
CA VAL A 201 18.78 -2.76 2.61
C VAL A 201 17.94 -4.04 2.71
N MET A 202 17.78 -4.59 3.92
CA MET A 202 16.95 -5.78 4.13
C MET A 202 15.50 -5.52 3.71
N ASP A 203 14.96 -4.32 3.98
CA ASP A 203 13.61 -3.97 3.57
C ASP A 203 13.44 -4.05 2.03
N LEU A 204 14.35 -3.43 1.26
CA LEU A 204 14.28 -3.47 -0.20
C LEU A 204 14.50 -4.86 -0.77
N VAL A 205 15.44 -5.63 -0.22
CA VAL A 205 15.71 -7.01 -0.66
C VAL A 205 14.49 -7.89 -0.42
N LEU A 206 13.80 -7.73 0.71
CA LEU A 206 12.56 -8.47 0.99
C LEU A 206 11.42 -8.07 0.07
N LEU A 207 11.25 -6.77 -0.23
CA LEU A 207 10.26 -6.33 -1.20
C LEU A 207 10.54 -6.87 -2.61
N ALA A 208 11.81 -6.88 -3.03
CA ALA A 208 12.21 -7.49 -4.30
C ALA A 208 11.98 -9.00 -4.31
N GLY A 209 12.34 -9.70 -3.23
CA GLY A 209 12.09 -11.13 -3.07
C GLY A 209 10.60 -11.47 -3.13
N LEU A 210 9.75 -10.70 -2.43
CA LEU A 210 8.30 -10.83 -2.49
C LEU A 210 7.77 -10.67 -3.91
N ALA A 211 8.18 -9.60 -4.59
CA ALA A 211 7.72 -9.28 -5.93
C ALA A 211 8.16 -10.32 -6.98
N ILE A 212 9.34 -10.93 -6.80
CA ILE A 212 9.88 -11.94 -7.71
C ILE A 212 9.30 -13.34 -7.43
N ILE A 213 9.17 -13.73 -6.16
CA ILE A 213 8.84 -15.12 -5.78
C ILE A 213 7.33 -15.33 -5.68
N ALA A 214 6.60 -14.42 -5.04
CA ALA A 214 5.17 -14.62 -4.81
C ALA A 214 4.33 -14.42 -6.09
N PRO A 215 3.17 -15.08 -6.20
CA PRO A 215 2.19 -14.78 -7.25
C PRO A 215 1.83 -13.29 -7.23
N PRO A 216 1.53 -12.67 -8.39
CA PRO A 216 1.36 -11.22 -8.47
C PRO A 216 0.34 -10.65 -7.49
N LEU A 217 -0.80 -11.34 -7.35
CA LEU A 217 -1.87 -10.95 -6.44
C LEU A 217 -1.40 -10.97 -4.97
N VAL A 218 -0.72 -12.04 -4.56
CA VAL A 218 -0.18 -12.20 -3.21
C VAL A 218 0.90 -11.15 -2.94
N ALA A 219 1.81 -10.93 -3.88
CA ALA A 219 2.87 -9.95 -3.75
C ALA A 219 2.32 -8.54 -3.48
N PHE A 220 1.36 -8.11 -4.30
CA PHE A 220 0.72 -6.81 -4.13
C PHE A 220 -0.09 -6.74 -2.82
N ALA A 221 -0.93 -7.74 -2.53
CA ALA A 221 -1.79 -7.70 -1.36
C ALA A 221 -1.00 -7.70 -0.04
N VAL A 222 0.07 -8.50 0.05
CA VAL A 222 0.97 -8.52 1.22
C VAL A 222 1.71 -7.20 1.37
N TYR A 223 2.22 -6.64 0.26
CA TYR A 223 2.86 -5.33 0.29
C TYR A 223 1.88 -4.25 0.76
N PHE A 224 0.72 -4.14 0.11
CA PHE A 224 -0.29 -3.15 0.46
C PHE A 224 -0.74 -3.31 1.92
N GLY A 225 -1.19 -4.51 2.30
CA GLY A 225 -1.83 -4.78 3.58
C GLY A 225 -0.86 -4.84 4.75
N PHE A 226 0.17 -5.69 4.67
CA PHE A 226 1.04 -5.99 5.81
C PHE A 226 2.29 -5.12 5.89
N TRP A 227 2.61 -4.39 4.82
CA TRP A 227 3.76 -3.51 4.78
C TRP A 227 3.35 -2.04 4.77
N HIS A 228 2.80 -1.57 3.65
CA HIS A 228 2.49 -0.17 3.45
C HIS A 228 1.40 0.31 4.42
N ALA A 229 0.22 -0.32 4.43
CA ALA A 229 -0.90 0.09 5.26
C ALA A 229 -0.57 0.03 6.77
N MET A 230 0.14 -1.01 7.22
CA MET A 230 0.59 -1.11 8.62
C MET A 230 1.55 0.03 8.99
N ARG A 231 2.53 0.31 8.12
CA ARG A 231 3.46 1.43 8.30
C ARG A 231 2.72 2.75 8.31
N HIS A 232 1.82 2.99 7.35
CA HIS A 232 1.00 4.19 7.31
C HIS A 232 0.17 4.36 8.59
N THR A 233 -0.55 3.32 9.01
CA THR A 233 -1.34 3.30 10.26
C THR A 233 -0.48 3.65 11.48
N SER A 234 0.75 3.14 11.55
CA SER A 234 1.66 3.48 12.65
C SER A 234 2.03 4.97 12.68
N ARG A 235 2.15 5.63 11.53
CA ARG A 235 2.46 7.06 11.43
C ARG A 235 1.32 7.92 11.94
N LEU A 236 0.08 7.50 11.69
CA LEU A 236 -1.10 8.17 12.20
C LEU A 236 -1.19 8.17 13.73
N THR A 237 -0.43 7.30 14.43
CA THR A 237 -0.28 7.39 15.90
C THR A 237 0.41 8.67 16.38
N LEU A 238 1.16 9.34 15.50
CA LEU A 238 1.80 10.63 15.77
C LEU A 238 0.88 11.83 15.47
N ILE A 239 -0.32 11.59 14.94
CA ILE A 239 -1.22 12.62 14.43
C ILE A 239 -2.53 12.63 15.21
N LEU A 240 -3.13 11.46 15.43
CA LEU A 240 -4.44 11.38 16.06
C LEU A 240 -4.37 11.64 17.58
N PRO A 241 -5.15 12.59 18.13
CA PRO A 241 -5.06 12.97 19.54
C PRO A 241 -5.19 11.81 20.53
N LYS A 242 -6.14 10.88 20.26
CA LYS A 242 -6.33 9.69 21.11
C LYS A 242 -5.11 8.75 21.06
N ALA A 243 -4.51 8.57 19.88
CA ALA A 243 -3.35 7.71 19.73
C ALA A 243 -2.09 8.31 20.38
N ILE A 244 -1.91 9.63 20.28
CA ILE A 244 -0.83 10.38 20.94
C ILE A 244 -0.93 10.21 22.46
N LYS A 245 -2.12 10.44 23.04
CA LYS A 245 -2.36 10.30 24.48
C LYS A 245 -2.04 8.90 25.01
N GLU A 246 -2.40 7.85 24.27
CA GLU A 246 -2.08 6.47 24.65
C GLU A 246 -0.59 6.16 24.49
N ALA A 247 0.09 6.75 23.50
CA ALA A 247 1.54 6.60 23.34
C ALA A 247 2.34 7.34 24.43
N GLU A 248 1.85 8.48 24.94
CA GLU A 248 2.38 9.20 26.10
C GLU A 248 2.25 8.38 27.38
N ARG A 249 1.13 7.68 27.54
CA ARG A 249 0.90 6.71 28.64
C ARG A 249 1.72 5.42 28.51
N ASN A 250 2.62 5.34 27.53
CA ASN A 250 3.42 4.17 27.21
C ASN A 250 2.58 2.91 26.92
N ASN A 251 1.38 3.09 26.33
CA ASN A 251 0.49 2.01 25.92
C ASN A 251 0.48 1.88 24.38
N PRO A 252 1.49 1.22 23.78
CA PRO A 252 1.62 1.15 22.32
C PRO A 252 0.45 0.41 21.66
N LYS A 253 -0.11 -0.61 22.33
CA LYS A 253 -1.24 -1.38 21.81
C LYS A 253 -2.48 -0.49 21.69
N ALA A 254 -2.82 0.25 22.75
CA ALA A 254 -3.96 1.16 22.71
C ALA A 254 -3.75 2.32 21.73
N SER A 255 -2.50 2.81 21.61
CA SER A 255 -2.15 3.85 20.63
C SER A 255 -2.41 3.40 19.20
N PHE A 256 -1.97 2.19 18.82
CA PHE A 256 -2.22 1.65 17.48
C PHE A 256 -3.71 1.36 17.24
N ILE A 257 -4.39 0.73 18.20
CA ILE A 257 -5.84 0.42 18.10
C ILE A 257 -6.68 1.70 17.96
N ALA A 258 -6.27 2.81 18.60
CA ALA A 258 -6.96 4.10 18.47
C ALA A 258 -6.94 4.65 17.04
N VAL A 259 -6.01 4.22 16.19
CA VAL A 259 -5.97 4.54 14.76
C VAL A 259 -6.82 3.57 13.94
N VAL A 260 -6.82 2.27 14.28
CA VAL A 260 -7.51 1.24 13.51
C VAL A 260 -9.03 1.32 13.66
N ILE A 261 -9.54 1.47 14.88
CA ILE A 261 -10.99 1.42 15.17
C ILE A 261 -11.80 2.41 14.32
N PRO A 262 -11.41 3.69 14.20
CA PRO A 262 -12.17 4.65 13.39
C PRO A 262 -12.24 4.30 11.90
N GLY A 263 -11.34 3.45 11.39
CA GLY A 263 -11.34 2.98 10.00
C GLY A 263 -12.27 1.79 9.72
N LEU A 264 -12.73 1.08 10.75
CA LEU A 264 -13.56 -0.12 10.60
C LEU A 264 -14.91 0.12 9.90
N PRO A 265 -15.64 1.22 10.15
CA PRO A 265 -16.90 1.48 9.45
C PRO A 265 -16.71 1.63 7.93
N ALA A 266 -15.64 2.28 7.47
CA ALA A 266 -15.38 2.42 6.04
C ALA A 266 -14.88 1.12 5.41
N LEU A 267 -14.13 0.29 6.16
CA LEU A 267 -13.82 -1.08 5.74
C LEU A 267 -15.11 -1.86 5.50
N LEU A 268 -16.02 -1.88 6.47
CA LEU A 268 -17.32 -2.54 6.33
C LEU A 268 -18.10 -2.00 5.13
N GLY A 269 -18.16 -0.68 4.96
CA GLY A 269 -18.81 -0.05 3.80
C GLY A 269 -18.19 -0.51 2.47
N THR A 270 -16.86 -0.52 2.37
CA THR A 270 -16.14 -0.94 1.15
C THR A 270 -16.40 -2.41 0.83
N VAL A 271 -16.32 -3.28 1.84
CA VAL A 271 -16.59 -4.72 1.75
C VAL A 271 -18.03 -4.98 1.29
N LEU A 272 -19.01 -4.29 1.89
CA LEU A 272 -20.43 -4.46 1.57
C LEU A 272 -20.77 -3.93 0.17
N VAL A 273 -20.21 -2.79 -0.24
CA VAL A 273 -20.42 -2.25 -1.59
C VAL A 273 -19.80 -3.18 -2.64
N ALA A 274 -18.58 -3.68 -2.42
CA ALA A 274 -17.96 -4.66 -3.32
C ALA A 274 -18.82 -5.93 -3.44
N LEU A 275 -19.39 -6.40 -2.32
CA LEU A 275 -20.25 -7.57 -2.29
C LEU A 275 -21.55 -7.33 -3.04
N ALA A 276 -22.19 -6.18 -2.82
CA ALA A 276 -23.42 -5.80 -3.51
C ALA A 276 -23.21 -5.75 -5.03
N ILE A 277 -22.10 -5.15 -5.50
CA ILE A 277 -21.77 -5.12 -6.93
C ILE A 277 -21.55 -6.54 -7.47
N ALA A 278 -20.82 -7.39 -6.75
CA ALA A 278 -20.57 -8.77 -7.15
C ALA A 278 -21.86 -9.59 -7.27
N LEU A 279 -22.80 -9.42 -6.34
CA LEU A 279 -24.10 -10.09 -6.37
C LEU A 279 -24.98 -9.62 -7.54
N ILE A 280 -24.88 -8.34 -7.94
CA ILE A 280 -25.63 -7.77 -9.06
C ILE A 280 -25.07 -8.23 -10.41
N ASP A 281 -23.75 -8.33 -10.56
CA ASP A 281 -23.10 -8.76 -11.81
C ASP A 281 -23.40 -10.23 -12.18
N GLY A 282 -23.76 -11.06 -11.20
CA GLY A 282 -24.25 -12.43 -11.43
C GLY A 282 -23.21 -13.41 -11.99
N LYS A 283 -21.96 -13.00 -12.17
CA LYS A 283 -20.83 -13.85 -12.56
C LYS A 283 -20.26 -14.62 -11.36
N ASN A 284 -19.17 -15.36 -11.56
CA ASN A 284 -18.47 -16.05 -10.48
C ASN A 284 -18.11 -15.06 -9.36
N ILE A 285 -18.77 -15.20 -8.21
CA ILE A 285 -18.75 -14.22 -7.11
C ILE A 285 -17.33 -14.10 -6.54
N ASP A 286 -16.61 -15.20 -6.37
CA ASP A 286 -15.30 -15.20 -5.69
C ASP A 286 -14.27 -14.32 -6.42
N VAL A 287 -14.22 -14.48 -7.75
CA VAL A 287 -13.29 -13.73 -8.61
C VAL A 287 -13.77 -12.29 -8.77
N SER A 288 -15.06 -12.10 -9.07
CA SER A 288 -15.65 -10.78 -9.31
C SER A 288 -15.58 -9.88 -8.07
N TYR A 289 -15.79 -10.45 -6.88
CA TYR A 289 -15.73 -9.75 -5.61
C TYR A 289 -14.35 -9.15 -5.32
N LEU A 290 -13.28 -9.94 -5.45
CA LEU A 290 -11.92 -9.46 -5.27
C LEU A 290 -11.60 -8.32 -6.24
N TRP A 291 -12.08 -8.40 -7.49
CA TRP A 291 -11.86 -7.37 -8.49
C TRP A 291 -12.59 -6.07 -8.17
N TYR A 292 -13.87 -6.14 -7.81
CA TYR A 292 -14.61 -4.94 -7.39
C TYR A 292 -13.99 -4.30 -6.15
N LEU A 293 -13.50 -5.12 -5.21
CA LEU A 293 -12.76 -4.62 -4.05
C LEU A 293 -11.49 -3.86 -4.48
N LEU A 294 -10.70 -4.40 -5.40
CA LEU A 294 -9.49 -3.74 -5.91
C LEU A 294 -9.80 -2.44 -6.67
N VAL A 295 -10.84 -2.42 -7.52
CA VAL A 295 -11.26 -1.23 -8.25
C VAL A 295 -11.73 -0.12 -7.30
N LEU A 296 -12.51 -0.47 -6.28
CA LEU A 296 -12.94 0.48 -5.25
C LEU A 296 -11.74 1.05 -4.49
N VAL A 297 -10.78 0.20 -4.09
CA VAL A 297 -9.55 0.66 -3.43
C VAL A 297 -8.76 1.61 -4.33
N TRP A 298 -8.61 1.31 -5.64
CA TRP A 298 -7.93 2.20 -6.59
C TRP A 298 -8.65 3.54 -6.76
N ALA A 299 -9.98 3.53 -6.86
CA ALA A 299 -10.78 4.75 -6.96
C ALA A 299 -10.59 5.67 -5.74
N LEU A 300 -10.58 5.08 -4.54
CA LEU A 300 -10.38 5.79 -3.28
C LEU A 300 -8.92 6.25 -3.07
N THR A 301 -7.97 5.71 -3.84
CA THR A 301 -6.54 6.04 -3.71
C THR A 301 -6.27 7.49 -4.10
N VAL A 302 -6.94 8.04 -5.12
CA VAL A 302 -6.70 9.42 -5.59
C VAL A 302 -6.96 10.46 -4.49
N PRO A 303 -8.17 10.54 -3.89
CA PRO A 303 -8.40 11.47 -2.79
C PRO A 303 -7.55 11.15 -1.55
N HIS A 304 -7.24 9.88 -1.29
CA HIS A 304 -6.34 9.48 -0.20
C HIS A 304 -4.93 10.05 -0.36
N MET A 305 -4.37 9.98 -1.56
CA MET A 305 -3.05 10.55 -1.89
C MET A 305 -3.00 12.06 -1.69
N ILE A 306 -4.09 12.77 -1.99
CA ILE A 306 -4.18 14.23 -1.78
C ILE A 306 -4.04 14.55 -0.29
N VAL A 307 -4.67 13.76 0.59
CA VAL A 307 -4.59 13.96 2.04
C VAL A 307 -3.22 13.57 2.58
N THR A 308 -2.71 12.40 2.19
CA THR A 308 -1.48 11.83 2.75
C THR A 308 -0.20 12.49 2.26
N SER A 309 -0.17 13.01 1.03
CA SER A 309 1.01 13.70 0.48
C SER A 309 1.51 14.85 1.35
N LYS A 310 0.61 15.60 2.00
CA LYS A 310 0.96 16.68 2.93
C LYS A 310 1.69 16.17 4.18
N ILE A 311 1.26 15.03 4.69
CA ILE A 311 1.85 14.37 5.87
C ILE A 311 3.24 13.85 5.52
N ASP A 312 3.36 13.23 4.34
CA ASP A 312 4.62 12.68 3.84
C ASP A 312 5.66 13.78 3.63
N GLN A 313 5.27 14.89 2.99
CA GLN A 313 6.15 16.05 2.81
C GLN A 313 6.67 16.59 4.15
N LYS A 314 5.80 16.72 5.16
CA LYS A 314 6.19 17.16 6.50
C LYS A 314 7.15 16.19 7.20
N ALA A 315 6.98 14.89 6.98
CA ALA A 315 7.83 13.86 7.56
C ALA A 315 9.23 13.82 6.92
N LEU A 316 9.28 14.06 5.61
CA LEU A 316 10.48 13.99 4.77
C LEU A 316 11.31 15.27 4.79
N ALA A 317 10.71 16.41 5.16
CA ALA A 317 11.40 17.65 5.51
C ALA A 317 12.14 17.52 6.85
#